data_AF-A0A9P0QIC8-F1
#
_entry.id   AF-A0A9P0QIC8-F1
#
_cell.length_a   1.000
_cell.length_b   1.000
_cell.length_c   1.000
_cell.angle_alpha   90.00
_cell.angle_beta   90.00
_cell.angle_gamma   90.00
#
_symmetry.space_group_name_H-M   'P 1'
#
loop_
_entity.id
_entity.type
_entity.pdbx_description
1 polymer ?
#
loop_
_entity_poly.entity_id
_entity_poly.type
_entity_poly.pdbx_seq_one_letter_code
_entity_poly.pdbx_strand_id
1 'polypeptide(L)'
;MKPSKLQDHLRRCHPDKTEKDLKYFQTLKNKFQKRPTLDRVFASASQRNDDGLRASYNISLLIAKSGKQHTIEEKLILPAVEEVLKTVLHKPASDIIKRISLSNNTVERRIDEMSSDIESFLCNYLQTTHFSIQLDESTLPDNAALSLAYVRFIMNQEIYEELLFARTLLADTKGESIFHVLKDYFIEKAIPLSNITSVATDGAPAMIPDTRYQTPDSRHQIPDTRHQIPDTRHQIPDIRYQIPDARHQIPDTRYQIPGTRYQIPDTRY
;
A
#
# COMPACT_ATOMS: atom_id res chain seq x y z
N MET A 1 -5.50 -48.07 42.13
CA MET A 1 -6.08 -49.41 42.36
C MET A 1 -5.58 -49.93 43.72
N LYS A 2 -6.32 -50.78 44.45
CA LYS A 2 -5.81 -51.37 45.71
C LYS A 2 -4.65 -52.36 45.43
N PRO A 3 -3.62 -52.47 46.29
CA PRO A 3 -2.44 -53.30 46.01
C PRO A 3 -2.74 -54.77 45.71
N SER A 4 -3.60 -55.42 46.51
CA SER A 4 -4.03 -56.82 46.29
C SER A 4 -4.64 -57.01 44.89
N LYS A 5 -5.59 -56.14 44.51
CA LYS A 5 -6.21 -56.18 43.17
C LYS A 5 -5.20 -55.97 42.02
N LEU A 6 -4.09 -55.26 42.25
CA LEU A 6 -3.01 -55.14 41.26
C LEU A 6 -2.19 -56.42 41.16
N GLN A 7 -1.91 -57.07 42.29
CA GLN A 7 -1.17 -58.34 42.34
C GLN A 7 -1.97 -59.49 41.71
N ASP A 8 -3.28 -59.56 41.96
CA ASP A 8 -4.19 -60.51 41.31
C ASP A 8 -4.32 -60.27 39.81
N HIS A 9 -4.42 -58.99 39.39
CA HIS A 9 -4.49 -58.62 37.98
C HIS A 9 -3.20 -59.00 37.23
N LEU A 10 -2.02 -58.76 37.81
CA LEU A 10 -0.75 -59.22 37.24
C LEU A 10 -0.73 -60.74 37.10
N ARG A 11 -1.04 -61.49 38.17
CA ARG A 11 -1.08 -62.97 38.15
C ARG A 11 -2.05 -63.53 37.10
N ARG A 12 -3.22 -62.91 36.91
CA ARG A 12 -4.28 -63.41 36.03
C ARG A 12 -4.15 -62.95 34.56
N CYS A 13 -3.61 -61.77 34.31
CA CYS A 13 -3.59 -61.16 32.97
C CYS A 13 -2.17 -61.03 32.37
N HIS A 14 -1.14 -60.94 33.21
CA HIS A 14 0.26 -60.72 32.82
C HIS A 14 1.22 -61.60 33.65
N PRO A 15 1.03 -62.94 33.65
CA PRO A 15 1.79 -63.84 34.53
C PRO A 15 3.31 -63.73 34.32
N ASP A 16 3.75 -63.44 33.09
CA ASP A 16 5.13 -63.14 32.68
C ASP A 16 5.76 -61.91 33.40
N LYS A 17 4.93 -61.08 34.04
CA LYS A 17 5.33 -59.83 34.71
C LYS A 17 5.20 -59.87 36.23
N THR A 18 4.71 -60.98 36.78
CA THR A 18 4.46 -61.14 38.24
C THR A 18 5.71 -60.94 39.09
N GLU A 19 6.88 -61.34 38.58
CA GLU A 19 8.18 -61.27 39.26
C GLU A 19 9.02 -60.03 38.86
N LYS A 20 8.46 -59.09 38.09
CA LYS A 20 9.22 -57.91 37.64
C LYS A 20 9.22 -56.83 38.72
N ASP A 21 10.34 -56.16 38.84
CA ASP A 21 10.58 -55.18 39.89
C ASP A 21 9.96 -53.81 39.57
N LEU A 22 9.96 -52.91 40.56
CA LEU A 22 9.45 -51.56 40.37
C LEU A 22 10.21 -50.79 39.27
N LYS A 23 11.51 -51.04 39.08
CA LYS A 23 12.35 -50.38 38.07
C LYS A 23 11.97 -50.82 36.65
N TYR A 24 11.60 -52.08 36.44
CA TYR A 24 11.01 -52.55 35.18
C TYR A 24 9.72 -51.79 34.86
N PHE A 25 8.78 -51.68 35.82
CA PHE A 25 7.51 -50.99 35.58
C PHE A 25 7.68 -49.46 35.41
N GLN A 26 8.61 -48.83 36.13
CA GLN A 26 9.00 -47.43 35.89
C GLN A 26 9.61 -47.24 34.50
N THR A 27 10.48 -48.16 34.06
CA THR A 27 11.07 -48.14 32.72
C THR A 27 10.02 -48.34 31.63
N LEU A 28 9.06 -49.24 31.84
CA LEU A 28 7.94 -49.49 30.93
C LEU A 28 7.01 -48.27 30.84
N LYS A 29 6.67 -47.64 31.98
CA LYS A 29 5.94 -46.36 32.03
C LYS A 29 6.69 -45.27 31.26
N ASN A 30 7.99 -45.12 31.49
CA ASN A 30 8.81 -44.12 30.79
C ASN A 30 8.87 -44.39 29.28
N LYS A 31 8.96 -45.65 28.84
CA LYS A 31 8.85 -46.02 27.42
C LYS A 31 7.47 -45.69 26.84
N PHE A 32 6.39 -45.93 27.59
CA PHE A 32 5.02 -45.63 27.17
C PHE A 32 4.77 -44.11 27.05
N GLN A 33 5.19 -43.31 28.05
CA GLN A 33 5.07 -41.85 28.04
C GLN A 33 5.97 -41.17 26.99
N LYS A 34 7.11 -41.79 26.62
CA LYS A 34 7.97 -41.32 25.53
C LYS A 34 7.53 -41.81 24.14
N ARG A 35 6.56 -42.73 24.04
CA ARG A 35 6.05 -43.21 22.75
C ARG A 35 5.34 -42.06 22.01
N PRO A 36 5.56 -41.88 20.69
CA PRO A 36 4.73 -40.97 19.90
C PRO A 36 3.27 -41.47 19.93
N THR A 37 2.34 -40.63 20.37
CA THR A 37 0.91 -40.81 20.10
C THR A 37 0.58 -40.25 18.72
N LEU A 38 -0.52 -40.69 18.13
CA LEU A 38 -0.97 -40.19 16.82
C LEU A 38 -1.14 -38.66 16.85
N ASP A 39 -1.73 -38.13 17.92
CA ASP A 39 -1.97 -36.69 18.11
C ASP A 39 -0.66 -35.89 18.12
N ARG A 40 0.40 -36.39 18.80
CA ARG A 40 1.73 -35.76 18.77
C ARG A 40 2.38 -35.86 17.40
N VAL A 41 2.18 -36.95 16.66
CA VAL A 41 2.69 -37.09 15.29
C VAL A 41 1.99 -36.10 14.37
N PHE A 42 0.66 -36.06 14.36
CA PHE A 42 -0.13 -35.14 13.54
C PHE A 42 0.13 -33.67 13.90
N ALA A 43 0.20 -33.30 15.18
CA ALA A 43 0.56 -31.94 15.59
C ALA A 43 1.97 -31.55 15.10
N SER A 44 2.96 -32.46 15.24
CA SER A 44 4.33 -32.18 14.77
C SER A 44 4.47 -32.15 13.25
N ALA A 45 3.58 -32.83 12.50
CA ALA A 45 3.53 -32.78 11.05
C ALA A 45 2.82 -31.50 10.56
N SER A 46 1.71 -31.13 11.20
CA SER A 46 0.98 -29.89 10.96
C SER A 46 1.89 -28.67 11.16
N GLN A 47 2.58 -28.57 12.30
CA GLN A 47 3.49 -27.46 12.59
C GLN A 47 4.64 -27.35 11.56
N ARG A 48 5.20 -28.48 11.09
CA ARG A 48 6.26 -28.49 10.08
C ARG A 48 5.80 -28.15 8.66
N ASN A 49 4.50 -28.30 8.38
CA ASN A 49 3.91 -27.86 7.12
C ASN A 49 3.57 -26.36 7.20
N ASP A 50 3.14 -25.87 8.36
CA ASP A 50 2.91 -24.45 8.65
C ASP A 50 4.22 -23.63 8.54
N ASP A 51 5.34 -24.14 9.11
CA ASP A 51 6.68 -23.56 8.91
C ASP A 51 7.04 -23.41 7.42
N GLY A 52 6.73 -24.42 6.60
CA GLY A 52 6.96 -24.41 5.15
C GLY A 52 6.09 -23.40 4.43
N LEU A 53 4.79 -23.39 4.72
CA LEU A 53 3.83 -22.44 4.16
C LEU A 53 4.20 -20.99 4.54
N ARG A 54 4.57 -20.73 5.79
CA ARG A 54 5.00 -19.41 6.25
C ARG A 54 6.29 -18.93 5.58
N ALA A 55 7.29 -19.80 5.48
CA ALA A 55 8.52 -19.48 4.72
C ALA A 55 8.20 -19.15 3.25
N SER A 56 7.18 -19.79 2.68
CA SER A 56 6.82 -19.62 1.27
C SER A 56 6.13 -18.29 0.95
N TYR A 57 5.20 -17.81 1.79
CA TYR A 57 4.65 -16.45 1.66
C TYR A 57 5.74 -15.39 1.90
N ASN A 58 6.63 -15.60 2.88
CA ASN A 58 7.74 -14.69 3.14
C ASN A 58 8.66 -14.54 1.90
N ILE A 59 8.94 -15.63 1.19
CA ILE A 59 9.76 -15.60 -0.04
C ILE A 59 9.01 -14.90 -1.19
N SER A 60 7.72 -15.21 -1.41
CA SER A 60 6.88 -14.47 -2.36
C SER A 60 6.87 -12.96 -2.09
N LEU A 61 6.76 -12.56 -0.82
CA LEU A 61 6.73 -11.15 -0.40
C LEU A 61 8.06 -10.44 -0.66
N LEU A 62 9.19 -11.13 -0.46
CA LEU A 62 10.52 -10.60 -0.80
C LEU A 62 10.70 -10.46 -2.32
N ILE A 63 10.20 -11.41 -3.12
CA ILE A 63 10.24 -11.32 -4.59
C ILE A 63 9.42 -10.12 -5.07
N ALA A 64 8.17 -9.97 -4.60
CA ALA A 64 7.31 -8.84 -4.93
C ALA A 64 7.95 -7.50 -4.57
N LYS A 65 8.44 -7.35 -3.32
CA LYS A 65 9.11 -6.13 -2.84
C LYS A 65 10.42 -5.81 -3.58
N SER A 66 11.02 -6.78 -4.27
CA SER A 66 12.23 -6.58 -5.08
C SER A 66 11.96 -6.19 -6.54
N GLY A 67 10.69 -6.12 -6.96
CA GLY A 67 10.30 -5.80 -8.35
C GLY A 67 10.83 -6.81 -9.37
N LYS A 68 10.99 -8.08 -8.98
CA LYS A 68 11.50 -9.14 -9.87
C LYS A 68 10.37 -10.04 -10.34
N GLN A 69 10.49 -10.52 -11.58
CA GLN A 69 9.61 -11.57 -12.11
C GLN A 69 9.61 -12.77 -11.16
N HIS A 70 8.45 -13.40 -10.95
CA HIS A 70 8.33 -14.64 -10.16
C HIS A 70 9.32 -15.73 -10.61
N THR A 71 9.72 -15.74 -11.90
CA THR A 71 10.68 -16.69 -12.47
C THR A 71 12.10 -16.60 -11.92
N ILE A 72 12.42 -15.59 -11.09
CA ILE A 72 13.70 -15.53 -10.35
C ILE A 72 13.83 -16.67 -9.33
N GLU A 73 12.71 -17.22 -8.88
CA GLU A 73 12.67 -18.20 -7.81
C GLU A 73 13.29 -19.54 -8.22
N GLU A 74 12.77 -20.18 -9.27
CA GLU A 74 13.34 -21.41 -9.82
C GLU A 74 14.74 -21.20 -10.42
N LYS A 75 15.00 -20.01 -11.01
CA LYS A 75 16.27 -19.70 -11.68
C LYS A 75 17.45 -19.44 -10.73
N LEU A 76 17.19 -18.98 -9.50
CA LEU A 76 18.25 -18.50 -8.59
C LEU A 76 17.98 -18.82 -7.12
N ILE A 77 16.77 -18.63 -6.61
CA ILE A 77 16.47 -18.80 -5.19
C ILE A 77 16.53 -20.27 -4.80
N LEU A 78 15.92 -21.17 -5.57
CA LEU A 78 15.99 -22.62 -5.33
C LEU A 78 17.43 -23.16 -5.39
N PRO A 79 18.24 -22.91 -6.44
CA PRO A 79 19.66 -23.28 -6.45
C PRO A 79 20.46 -22.74 -5.26
N ALA A 80 20.26 -21.48 -4.86
CA ALA A 80 20.96 -20.89 -3.73
C ALA A 80 20.56 -21.53 -2.39
N VAL A 81 19.27 -21.82 -2.18
CA VAL A 81 18.77 -22.51 -0.98
C VAL A 81 19.27 -23.95 -0.94
N GLU A 82 19.28 -24.67 -2.08
CA GLU A 82 19.84 -26.03 -2.16
C GLU A 82 21.33 -26.04 -1.79
N GLU A 83 22.14 -25.15 -2.37
CA GLU A 83 23.58 -25.14 -2.11
C GLU A 83 23.89 -24.78 -0.65
N VAL A 84 23.14 -23.86 -0.02
CA VAL A 84 23.28 -23.56 1.42
C VAL A 84 22.88 -24.76 2.29
N LEU A 85 21.77 -25.44 1.98
CA LEU A 85 21.32 -26.63 2.72
C LEU A 85 22.36 -27.77 2.66
N LYS A 86 22.98 -27.94 1.50
CA LYS A 86 23.98 -28.97 1.19
C LYS A 86 25.36 -28.67 1.77
N THR A 87 25.87 -27.44 1.60
CA THR A 87 27.25 -27.05 1.97
C THR A 87 27.38 -26.55 3.41
N VAL A 88 26.45 -25.73 3.90
CA VAL A 88 26.54 -25.11 5.24
C VAL A 88 25.86 -25.97 6.30
N LEU A 89 24.73 -26.61 5.95
CA LEU A 89 23.89 -27.35 6.89
C LEU A 89 23.98 -28.88 6.73
N HIS A 90 24.71 -29.37 5.73
CA HIS A 90 24.92 -30.79 5.41
C HIS A 90 23.63 -31.64 5.43
N LYS A 91 22.54 -31.10 4.86
CA LYS A 91 21.22 -31.73 4.81
C LYS A 91 20.78 -31.98 3.36
N PRO A 92 19.98 -33.03 3.11
CA PRO A 92 19.32 -33.21 1.82
C PRO A 92 18.30 -32.08 1.61
N ALA A 93 18.46 -31.33 0.52
CA ALA A 93 17.61 -30.18 0.22
C ALA A 93 16.19 -30.58 -0.22
N SER A 94 16.05 -31.77 -0.84
CA SER A 94 14.80 -32.31 -1.42
C SER A 94 13.59 -32.19 -0.50
N ASP A 95 13.76 -32.54 0.78
CA ASP A 95 12.66 -32.70 1.73
C ASP A 95 12.29 -31.38 2.41
N ILE A 96 13.12 -30.36 2.24
CA ILE A 96 12.91 -29.00 2.73
C ILE A 96 12.26 -28.17 1.62
N ILE A 97 12.85 -28.18 0.41
CA ILE A 97 12.31 -27.48 -0.76
C ILE A 97 10.88 -27.92 -1.07
N LYS A 98 10.60 -29.22 -1.06
CA LYS A 98 9.24 -29.76 -1.25
C LYS A 98 8.21 -29.31 -0.20
N ARG A 99 8.62 -28.91 1.01
CA ARG A 99 7.71 -28.40 2.05
C ARG A 99 7.41 -26.91 1.93
N ILE A 100 8.36 -26.13 1.43
CA ILE A 100 8.14 -24.71 1.18
C ILE A 100 7.23 -24.55 -0.07
N SER A 101 7.27 -25.49 -1.02
CA SER A 101 6.44 -25.45 -2.24
C SER A 101 6.63 -24.13 -2.97
N LEU A 102 7.90 -23.90 -3.35
CA LEU A 102 8.31 -22.83 -4.24
C LEU A 102 8.32 -23.41 -5.66
N SER A 103 7.54 -22.76 -6.53
CA SER A 103 7.57 -22.87 -7.98
C SER A 103 6.97 -21.57 -8.52
N ASN A 104 7.27 -21.19 -9.75
CA ASN A 104 6.87 -19.89 -10.32
C ASN A 104 5.37 -19.59 -10.12
N ASN A 105 4.51 -20.55 -10.49
CA ASN A 105 3.05 -20.47 -10.35
C ASN A 105 2.59 -20.39 -8.88
N THR A 106 3.34 -20.99 -7.94
CA THR A 106 3.02 -20.93 -6.51
C THR A 106 3.56 -19.65 -5.86
N VAL A 107 4.59 -19.02 -6.44
CA VAL A 107 5.02 -17.67 -6.04
C VAL A 107 4.00 -16.64 -6.51
N GLU A 108 3.61 -16.71 -7.78
CA GLU A 108 2.55 -15.92 -8.43
C GLU A 108 1.26 -15.93 -7.62
N ARG A 109 0.62 -17.11 -7.45
CA ARG A 109 -0.63 -17.23 -6.67
C ARG A 109 -0.54 -16.64 -5.27
N ARG A 110 0.61 -16.75 -4.59
CA ARG A 110 0.79 -16.17 -3.24
C ARG A 110 0.92 -14.65 -3.27
N ILE A 111 1.50 -14.07 -4.32
CA ILE A 111 1.53 -12.63 -4.53
C ILE A 111 0.10 -12.13 -4.79
N ASP A 112 -0.67 -12.84 -5.62
CA ASP A 112 -2.08 -12.51 -5.88
C ASP A 112 -2.95 -12.61 -4.62
N GLU A 113 -2.76 -13.64 -3.80
CA GLU A 113 -3.46 -13.82 -2.51
C GLU A 113 -3.12 -12.71 -1.51
N MET A 114 -1.85 -12.33 -1.36
CA MET A 114 -1.46 -11.19 -0.51
C MET A 114 -1.98 -9.86 -1.07
N SER A 115 -1.98 -9.68 -2.40
CA SER A 115 -2.52 -8.49 -3.06
C SER A 115 -4.04 -8.37 -2.84
N SER A 116 -4.78 -9.48 -2.93
CA SER A 116 -6.22 -9.52 -2.71
C SER A 116 -6.61 -9.27 -1.25
N ASP A 117 -5.81 -9.75 -0.29
CA ASP A 117 -6.00 -9.45 1.15
C ASP A 117 -5.78 -7.95 1.44
N ILE A 118 -4.71 -7.36 0.88
CA ILE A 118 -4.43 -5.92 0.98
C ILE A 118 -5.53 -5.08 0.32
N GLU A 119 -5.96 -5.42 -0.90
CA GLU A 119 -7.06 -4.74 -1.60
C GLU A 119 -8.36 -4.82 -0.78
N SER A 120 -8.66 -5.99 -0.22
CA SER A 120 -9.85 -6.20 0.62
C SER A 120 -9.82 -5.37 1.90
N PHE A 121 -8.69 -5.35 2.61
CA PHE A 121 -8.49 -4.49 3.78
C PHE A 121 -8.68 -3.01 3.42
N LEU A 122 -8.02 -2.55 2.35
CA LEU A 122 -8.07 -1.16 1.91
C LEU A 122 -9.49 -0.74 1.52
N CYS A 123 -10.19 -1.53 0.70
CA CYS A 123 -11.57 -1.25 0.30
C CYS A 123 -12.51 -1.13 1.51
N ASN A 124 -12.44 -2.07 2.46
CA ASN A 124 -13.25 -2.05 3.68
C ASN A 124 -12.96 -0.82 4.55
N TYR A 125 -11.72 -0.33 4.59
CA TYR A 125 -11.36 0.89 5.30
C TYR A 125 -11.91 2.15 4.60
N LEU A 126 -11.78 2.24 3.27
CA LEU A 126 -12.26 3.37 2.46
C LEU A 126 -13.79 3.48 2.39
N GLN A 127 -14.54 2.37 2.58
CA GLN A 127 -16.00 2.41 2.72
C GLN A 127 -16.49 3.28 3.89
N THR A 128 -15.69 3.39 4.96
CA THR A 128 -16.09 4.05 6.23
C THR A 128 -15.23 5.28 6.59
N THR A 129 -14.10 5.48 5.91
CA THR A 129 -13.13 6.54 6.20
C THR A 129 -13.08 7.57 5.06
N HIS A 130 -12.83 8.84 5.38
CA HIS A 130 -12.60 9.89 4.40
C HIS A 130 -11.15 9.88 3.90
N PHE A 131 -10.93 10.09 2.60
CA PHE A 131 -9.60 10.00 1.99
C PHE A 131 -9.43 10.97 0.82
N SER A 132 -8.18 11.20 0.43
CA SER A 132 -7.80 11.88 -0.80
C SER A 132 -7.35 10.84 -1.84
N ILE A 133 -7.54 11.11 -3.13
CA ILE A 133 -7.17 10.21 -4.22
C ILE A 133 -6.33 10.96 -5.27
N GLN A 134 -5.30 10.30 -5.79
CA GLN A 134 -4.55 10.74 -6.96
C GLN A 134 -4.84 9.76 -8.10
N LEU A 135 -5.14 10.30 -9.29
CA LEU A 135 -5.33 9.55 -10.53
C LEU A 135 -4.19 9.88 -11.49
N ASP A 136 -3.68 8.85 -12.16
CA ASP A 136 -2.55 8.95 -13.09
C ASP A 136 -2.75 7.99 -14.28
N GLU A 137 -2.10 8.26 -15.42
CA GLU A 137 -2.20 7.46 -16.65
C GLU A 137 -0.83 6.94 -17.07
N SER A 138 -0.71 5.63 -17.26
CA SER A 138 0.56 4.97 -17.56
C SER A 138 0.45 4.10 -18.81
N THR A 139 1.15 4.49 -19.88
CA THR A 139 1.29 3.72 -21.12
C THR A 139 2.22 2.50 -20.96
N LEU A 140 1.79 1.35 -21.45
CA LEU A 140 2.59 0.13 -21.59
C LEU A 140 3.25 0.02 -22.97
N PRO A 141 4.28 -0.83 -23.16
CA PRO A 141 5.06 -0.91 -24.42
C PRO A 141 4.29 -1.39 -25.67
N ASP A 142 3.04 -1.84 -25.51
CA ASP A 142 2.12 -2.28 -26.55
C ASP A 142 1.04 -1.22 -26.88
N ASN A 143 1.21 0.01 -26.38
CA ASN A 143 0.23 1.11 -26.39
C ASN A 143 -1.07 0.84 -25.60
N ALA A 144 -1.14 -0.19 -24.76
CA ALA A 144 -2.20 -0.27 -23.75
C ALA A 144 -1.97 0.80 -22.68
N ALA A 145 -3.03 1.47 -22.21
CA ALA A 145 -2.96 2.45 -21.13
C ALA A 145 -3.53 1.88 -19.83
N LEU A 146 -2.94 2.26 -18.70
CA LEU A 146 -3.42 1.94 -17.35
C LEU A 146 -3.91 3.21 -16.65
N SER A 147 -5.12 3.17 -16.11
CA SER A 147 -5.56 4.09 -15.07
C SER A 147 -5.00 3.59 -13.74
N LEU A 148 -4.17 4.42 -13.10
CA LEU A 148 -3.62 4.18 -11.76
C LEU A 148 -4.36 5.05 -10.75
N ALA A 149 -4.73 4.47 -9.61
CA ALA A 149 -5.35 5.18 -8.51
C ALA A 149 -4.55 4.95 -7.22
N TYR A 150 -4.04 6.03 -6.64
CA TYR A 150 -3.41 6.04 -5.32
C TYR A 150 -4.32 6.73 -4.32
N VAL A 151 -4.49 6.16 -3.13
CA VAL A 151 -5.29 6.75 -2.05
C VAL A 151 -4.39 7.16 -0.90
N ARG A 152 -4.67 8.34 -0.33
CA ARG A 152 -3.99 8.86 0.86
C ARG A 152 -5.02 9.18 1.94
N PHE A 153 -4.87 8.53 3.09
CA PHE A 153 -5.83 8.52 4.19
C PHE A 153 -5.12 8.63 5.55
N ILE A 154 -5.89 8.94 6.60
CA ILE A 154 -5.37 8.96 7.98
C ILE A 154 -5.75 7.65 8.68
N MET A 155 -4.80 7.04 9.36
CA MET A 155 -5.00 5.88 10.22
C MET A 155 -4.06 6.01 11.43
N ASN A 156 -4.55 5.75 12.65
CA ASN A 156 -3.74 5.84 13.88
C ASN A 156 -3.00 7.18 14.11
N GLN A 157 -3.55 8.30 13.60
CA GLN A 157 -2.94 9.65 13.57
C GLN A 157 -1.77 9.85 12.58
N GLU A 158 -1.41 8.82 11.82
CA GLU A 158 -0.41 8.88 10.75
C GLU A 158 -1.10 8.97 9.38
N ILE A 159 -0.38 9.47 8.37
CA ILE A 159 -0.84 9.51 6.98
C ILE A 159 -0.27 8.30 6.25
N TYR A 160 -1.16 7.51 5.64
CA TYR A 160 -0.83 6.37 4.80
C TYR A 160 -1.13 6.69 3.34
N GLU A 161 -0.36 6.11 2.43
CA GLU A 161 -0.51 6.25 0.98
C GLU A 161 -0.31 4.88 0.34
N GLU A 162 -1.31 4.41 -0.41
CA GLU A 162 -1.35 3.06 -0.98
C GLU A 162 -1.88 3.08 -2.41
N LEU A 163 -1.45 2.13 -3.24
CA LEU A 163 -2.05 1.88 -4.56
C LEU A 163 -3.41 1.20 -4.36
N LEU A 164 -4.49 1.84 -4.79
CA LEU A 164 -5.84 1.28 -4.76
C LEU A 164 -6.06 0.31 -5.93
N PHE A 165 -5.72 0.74 -7.16
CA PHE A 165 -5.78 -0.13 -8.33
C PHE A 165 -4.84 0.34 -9.45
N ALA A 166 -4.54 -0.62 -10.35
CA ALA A 166 -4.12 -0.37 -11.72
C ALA A 166 -5.10 -1.11 -12.65
N ARG A 167 -5.81 -0.40 -13.53
CA ARG A 167 -6.82 -1.00 -14.44
C ARG A 167 -6.64 -0.52 -15.87
N THR A 168 -6.74 -1.44 -16.83
CA THR A 168 -6.59 -1.18 -18.26
C THR A 168 -7.70 -0.27 -18.80
N LEU A 169 -7.31 0.78 -19.51
CA LEU A 169 -8.20 1.63 -20.29
C LEU A 169 -8.45 0.99 -21.66
N LEU A 170 -9.66 0.50 -21.88
CA LEU A 170 -10.02 -0.28 -23.08
C LEU A 170 -10.47 0.56 -24.30
N ALA A 171 -10.66 1.87 -24.12
CA ALA A 171 -11.25 2.76 -25.13
C ALA A 171 -10.30 3.91 -25.51
N ASP A 172 -10.11 4.87 -24.61
CA ASP A 172 -9.15 5.96 -24.74
C ASP A 172 -8.72 6.49 -23.36
N THR A 173 -7.81 7.46 -23.35
CA THR A 173 -7.20 8.07 -22.15
C THR A 173 -7.88 9.39 -21.74
N LYS A 174 -9.13 9.65 -22.15
CA LYS A 174 -9.88 10.83 -21.66
C LYS A 174 -10.25 10.68 -20.19
N GLY A 175 -10.33 11.81 -19.49
CA GLY A 175 -10.82 11.87 -18.11
C GLY A 175 -12.24 11.31 -17.92
N GLU A 176 -13.08 11.30 -18.97
CA GLU A 176 -14.37 10.61 -18.94
C GLU A 176 -14.21 9.08 -18.77
N SER A 177 -13.39 8.44 -19.61
CA SER A 177 -13.10 7.00 -19.50
C SER A 177 -12.36 6.65 -18.21
N ILE A 178 -11.44 7.50 -17.76
CA ILE A 178 -10.72 7.32 -16.49
C ILE A 178 -11.68 7.46 -15.29
N PHE A 179 -12.60 8.44 -15.32
CA PHE A 179 -13.66 8.57 -14.31
C PHE A 179 -14.62 7.37 -14.31
N HIS A 180 -14.95 6.81 -15.47
CA HIS A 180 -15.74 5.58 -15.55
C HIS A 180 -15.03 4.39 -14.90
N VAL A 181 -13.75 4.16 -15.19
CA VAL A 181 -12.96 3.08 -14.54
C VAL A 181 -12.93 3.26 -13.01
N LEU A 182 -12.73 4.49 -12.53
CA LEU A 182 -12.77 4.81 -11.10
C LEU A 182 -14.16 4.55 -10.49
N LYS A 183 -15.22 5.06 -11.11
CA LYS A 183 -16.60 4.94 -10.65
C LYS A 183 -17.04 3.48 -10.59
N ASP A 184 -16.72 2.69 -11.60
CA ASP A 184 -17.12 1.30 -11.69
C ASP A 184 -16.34 0.44 -10.67
N TYR A 185 -15.06 0.74 -10.40
CA TYR A 185 -14.32 0.19 -9.26
C TYR A 185 -15.00 0.51 -7.92
N PHE A 186 -15.41 1.77 -7.71
CA PHE A 186 -16.06 2.19 -6.46
C PHE A 186 -17.42 1.51 -6.26
N ILE A 187 -18.18 1.29 -7.33
CA ILE A 187 -19.43 0.51 -7.29
C ILE A 187 -19.14 -0.96 -6.98
N GLU A 188 -18.15 -1.59 -7.64
CA GLU A 188 -17.73 -2.98 -7.41
C GLU A 188 -17.31 -3.24 -5.95
N LYS A 189 -16.54 -2.32 -5.36
CA LYS A 189 -16.02 -2.41 -3.99
C LYS A 189 -16.94 -1.75 -2.94
N ALA A 190 -18.12 -1.27 -3.35
CA ALA A 190 -19.09 -0.53 -2.53
C ALA A 190 -18.54 0.72 -1.79
N ILE A 191 -17.48 1.35 -2.31
CA ILE A 191 -16.85 2.54 -1.71
C ILE A 191 -17.69 3.78 -2.06
N PRO A 192 -18.19 4.55 -1.08
CA PRO A 192 -18.95 5.77 -1.36
C PRO A 192 -18.06 6.88 -1.95
N LEU A 193 -18.45 7.42 -3.11
CA LEU A 193 -17.77 8.60 -3.71
C LEU A 193 -17.81 9.83 -2.79
N SER A 194 -18.76 9.91 -1.86
CA SER A 194 -18.85 10.94 -0.81
C SER A 194 -17.66 10.95 0.16
N ASN A 195 -16.90 9.87 0.24
CA ASN A 195 -15.75 9.76 1.14
C ASN A 195 -14.48 10.41 0.54
N ILE A 196 -14.50 10.75 -0.76
CA ILE A 196 -13.41 11.46 -1.43
C ILE A 196 -13.44 12.93 -1.00
N THR A 197 -12.38 13.37 -0.32
CA THR A 197 -12.19 14.76 0.14
C THR A 197 -11.52 15.65 -0.90
N SER A 198 -10.65 15.08 -1.74
CA SER A 198 -9.96 15.78 -2.83
C SER A 198 -9.45 14.79 -3.87
N VAL A 199 -9.46 15.21 -5.14
CA VAL A 199 -8.84 14.49 -6.27
C VAL A 199 -7.61 15.27 -6.73
N ALA A 200 -6.50 14.58 -6.96
CA ALA A 200 -5.31 15.09 -7.62
C ALA A 200 -5.12 14.38 -8.99
N THR A 201 -4.64 15.12 -9.97
CA THR A 201 -4.28 14.63 -11.31
C THR A 201 -2.97 15.30 -11.74
N ASP A 202 -2.32 14.75 -12.76
CA ASP A 202 -1.06 15.26 -13.32
C ASP A 202 -1.18 16.63 -14.03
N GLY A 203 -2.40 16.98 -14.44
CA GLY A 203 -2.69 18.16 -15.24
C GLY A 203 -2.64 17.92 -16.76
N ALA A 204 -2.67 16.66 -17.23
CA ALA A 204 -2.87 16.36 -18.64
C ALA A 204 -4.15 17.04 -19.16
N PRO A 205 -4.19 17.51 -20.43
CA PRO A 205 -5.39 18.11 -21.02
C PRO A 205 -6.62 17.19 -21.02
N ALA A 206 -6.42 15.87 -20.91
CA ALA A 206 -7.47 14.87 -20.75
C ALA A 206 -8.10 14.84 -19.34
N MET A 207 -7.34 15.26 -18.31
CA MET A 207 -7.68 15.16 -16.88
C MET A 207 -8.05 16.51 -16.24
N ILE A 208 -8.00 17.60 -17.01
CA ILE A 208 -8.49 18.92 -16.61
C ILE A 208 -9.98 19.06 -17.01
N PRO A 209 -10.90 19.43 -16.10
CA PRO A 209 -12.28 19.73 -16.45
C PRO A 209 -12.36 20.88 -17.47
N ASP A 210 -13.18 20.72 -18.52
CA ASP A 210 -13.46 21.78 -19.49
C ASP A 210 -14.25 22.91 -18.79
N THR A 211 -13.54 23.97 -18.39
CA THR A 211 -14.00 25.05 -17.49
C THR A 211 -15.09 25.96 -18.07
N ARG A 212 -15.74 25.55 -19.17
CA ARG A 212 -16.84 26.28 -19.82
C ARG A 212 -18.18 26.21 -19.08
N TYR A 213 -18.28 25.43 -17.99
CA TYR A 213 -19.44 25.43 -17.10
C TYR A 213 -19.06 25.63 -15.62
N GLN A 214 -19.56 26.75 -15.07
CA GLN A 214 -19.71 27.10 -13.66
C GLN A 214 -18.43 27.36 -12.83
N THR A 215 -18.18 28.64 -12.57
CA THR A 215 -17.60 29.13 -11.30
C THR A 215 -18.55 30.15 -10.65
N PRO A 216 -19.13 29.85 -9.47
CA PRO A 216 -19.78 30.86 -8.63
C PRO A 216 -18.70 31.65 -7.87
N ASP A 217 -18.33 32.81 -8.42
CA ASP A 217 -17.27 33.68 -7.88
C ASP A 217 -17.60 34.16 -6.45
N SER A 218 -16.97 33.51 -5.47
CA SER A 218 -17.29 33.61 -4.04
C SER A 218 -16.14 34.26 -3.24
N ARG A 219 -15.62 35.38 -3.77
CA ARG A 219 -14.55 36.20 -3.18
C ARG A 219 -14.83 36.66 -1.74
N HIS A 220 -14.38 35.86 -0.77
CA HIS A 220 -14.12 36.35 0.59
C HIS A 220 -12.84 37.17 0.59
N GLN A 221 -12.93 38.46 0.90
CA GLN A 221 -11.77 39.32 1.09
C GLN A 221 -11.29 39.26 2.54
N ILE A 222 -9.99 39.04 2.74
CA ILE A 222 -9.31 39.22 4.02
C ILE A 222 -8.79 40.67 4.06
N PRO A 223 -9.15 41.51 5.05
CA PRO A 223 -8.77 42.92 5.07
C PRO A 223 -7.40 43.15 5.72
N ASP A 224 -6.36 43.34 4.89
CA ASP A 224 -5.03 43.74 5.37
C ASP A 224 -5.03 45.21 5.84
N THR A 225 -4.65 45.44 7.09
CA THR A 225 -4.70 46.76 7.75
C THR A 225 -3.33 47.42 7.80
N ARG A 226 -3.18 48.65 7.26
CA ARG A 226 -1.99 49.49 7.45
C ARG A 226 -2.35 50.96 7.69
N HIS A 227 -1.54 51.64 8.51
CA HIS A 227 -1.87 52.92 9.13
C HIS A 227 -1.54 54.16 8.27
N GLN A 228 -2.23 55.27 8.57
CA GLN A 228 -1.93 56.62 8.07
C GLN A 228 -0.94 57.36 8.99
N ILE A 229 -0.09 58.22 8.41
CA ILE A 229 0.45 59.45 9.04
C ILE A 229 0.50 60.55 7.95
N PRO A 230 0.11 61.82 8.21
CA PRO A 230 -0.07 62.86 7.19
C PRO A 230 0.97 64.01 7.24
N ASP A 231 0.97 64.89 6.23
CA ASP A 231 1.02 66.36 6.38
C ASP A 231 0.69 67.04 5.02
N THR A 232 0.08 68.22 4.80
CA THR A 232 -0.49 69.39 5.53
C THR A 232 0.10 70.68 4.93
N ARG A 233 -0.70 71.54 4.26
CA ARG A 233 -0.60 73.03 4.25
C ARG A 233 -1.58 73.72 3.25
N HIS A 234 -2.61 74.37 3.82
CA HIS A 234 -3.25 75.68 3.51
C HIS A 234 -3.52 76.19 2.06
N GLN A 235 -4.58 76.98 1.76
CA GLN A 235 -5.85 77.35 2.44
C GLN A 235 -6.84 78.04 1.45
N ILE A 236 -8.14 77.65 1.49
CA ILE A 236 -9.39 78.48 1.52
C ILE A 236 -9.67 79.51 0.39
N PRO A 237 -10.90 79.59 -0.19
CA PRO A 237 -12.04 78.64 -0.34
C PRO A 237 -12.32 78.43 -1.88
N ASP A 238 -13.48 78.39 -2.57
CA ASP A 238 -14.95 78.12 -2.44
C ASP A 238 -15.48 77.87 -3.91
N ILE A 239 -16.74 77.67 -4.34
CA ILE A 239 -18.11 77.61 -3.77
C ILE A 239 -18.82 76.33 -4.30
N ARG A 240 -19.89 75.91 -3.61
CA ARG A 240 -20.94 74.92 -3.98
C ARG A 240 -21.67 75.26 -5.30
N TYR A 241 -22.31 74.35 -6.05
CA TYR A 241 -22.43 72.87 -6.04
C TYR A 241 -23.01 72.43 -7.41
N GLN A 242 -22.57 71.30 -7.98
CA GLN A 242 -23.41 70.34 -8.73
C GLN A 242 -22.63 69.06 -9.04
N ILE A 243 -23.30 67.90 -9.05
CA ILE A 243 -22.68 66.58 -9.31
C ILE A 243 -23.43 65.90 -10.47
N PRO A 244 -22.76 65.61 -11.59
CA PRO A 244 -23.19 64.63 -12.58
C PRO A 244 -22.44 63.29 -12.40
N ASP A 245 -23.13 62.16 -12.54
CA ASP A 245 -22.53 60.83 -12.39
C ASP A 245 -21.47 60.53 -13.47
N ALA A 246 -20.27 60.17 -13.02
CA ALA A 246 -19.10 60.02 -13.88
C ALA A 246 -18.91 58.57 -14.39
N ARG A 247 -19.11 58.34 -15.69
CA ARG A 247 -18.62 57.13 -16.38
C ARG A 247 -17.25 57.41 -16.99
N HIS A 248 -16.18 56.80 -16.46
CA HIS A 248 -14.84 56.89 -17.03
C HIS A 248 -14.37 55.55 -17.62
N GLN A 249 -13.64 55.64 -18.73
CA GLN A 249 -13.10 54.51 -19.48
C GLN A 249 -11.70 54.13 -18.98
N ILE A 250 -11.28 52.90 -19.28
CA ILE A 250 -9.97 52.35 -18.93
C ILE A 250 -8.92 52.81 -19.95
N PRO A 251 -7.77 53.38 -19.56
CA PRO A 251 -6.63 53.62 -20.45
C PRO A 251 -5.70 52.40 -20.50
N ASP A 252 -5.20 52.03 -21.69
CA ASP A 252 -4.25 50.94 -21.89
C ASP A 252 -2.86 51.23 -21.31
N THR A 253 -2.36 50.39 -20.39
CA THR A 253 -0.97 50.43 -19.92
C THR A 253 -0.06 49.50 -20.73
N ARG A 254 0.86 50.09 -21.49
CA ARG A 254 1.89 49.37 -22.27
C ARG A 254 3.22 49.34 -21.52
N TYR A 255 3.72 48.16 -21.17
CA TYR A 255 5.00 48.00 -20.48
C TYR A 255 6.20 48.31 -21.38
N GLN A 256 7.25 48.94 -20.81
CA GLN A 256 8.60 49.03 -21.37
C GLN A 256 9.63 48.63 -20.31
N ILE A 257 10.66 47.92 -20.73
CA ILE A 257 11.68 47.31 -19.85
C ILE A 257 12.91 48.24 -19.76
N PRO A 258 13.37 48.65 -18.58
CA PRO A 258 14.62 49.42 -18.43
C PRO A 258 15.85 48.55 -18.76
N GLY A 259 16.63 48.97 -19.77
CA GLY A 259 17.90 48.32 -20.12
C GLY A 259 19.09 48.94 -19.39
N THR A 260 19.93 48.11 -18.78
CA THR A 260 21.18 48.55 -18.15
C THR A 260 22.28 48.84 -19.18
N ARG A 261 23.02 49.94 -18.99
CA ARG A 261 24.29 50.21 -19.70
C ARG A 261 25.35 50.63 -18.71
N TYR A 262 26.49 49.95 -18.74
CA TYR A 262 27.74 50.44 -18.16
C TYR A 262 28.44 51.37 -19.16
N GLN A 263 29.15 52.38 -18.67
CA GLN A 263 30.09 53.19 -19.45
C GLN A 263 31.53 52.81 -19.06
N ILE A 264 32.39 52.67 -20.06
CA ILE A 264 33.84 52.48 -19.88
C ILE A 264 34.50 53.83 -20.17
N PRO A 265 35.42 54.34 -19.32
CA PRO A 265 36.18 55.55 -19.61
C PRO A 265 37.40 55.24 -20.48
N ASP A 266 37.58 56.00 -21.56
CA ASP A 266 38.83 56.00 -22.33
C ASP A 266 39.92 56.81 -21.61
N THR A 267 41.14 56.26 -21.55
CA THR A 267 42.38 57.01 -21.26
C THR A 267 43.29 56.97 -22.50
N ARG A 268 43.84 58.12 -22.90
CA ARG A 268 44.71 58.24 -24.09
C ARG A 268 46.15 58.57 -23.69
N TYR A 269 47.07 57.78 -24.24
CA TYR A 269 48.55 57.90 -24.20
C TYR A 269 49.18 57.90 -22.80
#